data_AF-A0A8S1S1T8-F1
#
_entry.id   AF-A0A8S1S1T8-F1
#
_cell.length_a   1.000
_cell.length_b   1.000
_cell.length_c   1.000
_cell.angle_alpha   90.00
_cell.angle_beta   90.00
_cell.angle_gamma   90.00
#
_symmetry.space_group_name_H-M   'P 1'
#
loop_
_entity.id
_entity.type
_entity.pdbx_description
1 polymer ?
#
loop_
_entity_poly.entity_id
_entity_poly.type
_entity_poly.pdbx_seq_one_letter_code
_entity_poly.pdbx_strand_id
1 'polypeptide(L)'
;MWLTYMQLGVALGTVSGYLVTSLSLYFSQNWVYPYYLQILLLIPCFLVYSLSDEKMLSTQYQEKTDEQREDFKTIFLQNLKTFFSNPIFVFSMLSLSSLFFVVTGVQFWITDYLRNVLLMPHEVVFKSFLIISLTAPLTGVYLGGLVLQNFGGYDGSMAIKIAAFEALLASISGAFIPALNDGAFVLLFLWFLLFFGGSAVPAIMGIMITSIPREQRSSGNSLSHLFQELLGYLPAPILYGYVQQSTGGSTSRWGMILLSTVGFFGLFYIVLAIFWKSKQTLQSNPSLDESELRDRVPQLDIVDKKDTIKNYDLTQIRMQTSIQSGKSITIPIQQEQINNEGQNANQVSLIHRMQTFKTRDAYQRQASVYQAVTNFSILLGRGSLDNDLFSIKNNQDRKQIQDYQKEIELQVAGGYYLVSEGRYVKLEDQR
;
A
#
# COMPACT_ATOMS: atom_id res chain seq x y z
N MET A 1 1.58 -2.43 -7.01
CA MET A 1 2.30 -3.69 -7.30
C MET A 1 3.70 -3.52 -7.84
N TRP A 2 3.95 -2.70 -8.87
CA TRP A 2 5.28 -2.67 -9.51
C TRP A 2 6.43 -2.34 -8.53
N LEU A 3 6.25 -1.36 -7.63
CA LEU A 3 7.22 -1.03 -6.57
C LEU A 3 7.49 -2.21 -5.62
N THR A 4 6.43 -2.94 -5.25
CA THR A 4 6.54 -4.15 -4.42
C THR A 4 7.38 -5.22 -5.12
N TYR A 5 7.19 -5.43 -6.43
CA TYR A 5 8.00 -6.39 -7.19
C TYR A 5 9.46 -5.96 -7.30
N MET A 6 9.74 -4.67 -7.49
CA MET A 6 11.12 -4.17 -7.47
C MET A 6 11.80 -4.38 -6.11
N GLN A 7 11.10 -4.09 -5.01
CA GLN A 7 11.61 -4.27 -3.65
C GLN A 7 11.80 -5.75 -3.29
N LEU A 8 10.92 -6.64 -3.76
CA LEU A 8 11.09 -8.09 -3.62
C LEU A 8 12.36 -8.56 -4.33
N GLY A 9 12.71 -7.99 -5.48
CA GLY A 9 13.96 -8.30 -6.19
C GLY A 9 15.20 -8.05 -5.32
N VAL A 10 15.26 -6.91 -4.61
CA VAL A 10 16.36 -6.58 -3.70
C VAL A 10 16.46 -7.61 -2.58
N ALA A 11 15.34 -7.90 -1.90
CA ALA A 11 15.31 -8.84 -0.79
C ALA A 11 15.66 -10.27 -1.22
N LEU A 12 15.18 -10.72 -2.39
CA LEU A 12 15.56 -12.01 -3.00
C LEU A 12 17.05 -12.07 -3.34
N GLY A 13 17.61 -10.97 -3.84
CA GLY A 13 19.05 -10.85 -4.09
C GLY A 13 19.88 -11.05 -2.81
N THR A 14 19.53 -10.34 -1.75
CA THR A 14 20.21 -10.48 -0.43
C THR A 14 20.12 -11.91 0.10
N VAL A 15 18.93 -12.50 0.05
CA VAL A 15 18.67 -13.88 0.46
C VAL A 15 19.52 -14.89 -0.31
N SER A 16 19.49 -14.80 -1.64
CA SER A 16 20.22 -15.72 -2.50
C SER A 16 21.72 -15.62 -2.25
N GLY A 17 22.23 -14.42 -2.00
CA GLY A 17 23.60 -14.17 -1.55
C GLY A 17 23.95 -14.89 -0.24
N TYR A 18 23.10 -14.80 0.80
CA TYR A 18 23.31 -15.53 2.05
C TYR A 18 23.29 -17.05 1.88
N LEU A 19 22.36 -17.56 1.07
CA LEU A 19 22.23 -19.00 0.82
C LEU A 19 23.45 -19.55 0.06
N VAL A 20 23.87 -18.86 -1.00
CA VAL A 20 25.08 -19.18 -1.78
C VAL A 20 26.32 -19.16 -0.89
N THR A 21 26.48 -18.12 -0.08
CA THR A 21 27.62 -17.98 0.83
C THR A 21 27.63 -19.11 1.86
N SER A 22 26.48 -19.43 2.45
CA SER A 22 26.34 -20.49 3.45
C SER A 22 26.66 -21.87 2.87
N LEU A 23 26.17 -22.18 1.67
CA LEU A 23 26.49 -23.42 0.96
C LEU A 23 27.98 -23.51 0.63
N SER A 24 28.57 -22.42 0.12
CA SER A 24 29.99 -22.40 -0.22
C SER A 24 30.89 -22.61 1.01
N LEU A 25 30.56 -21.98 2.14
CA LEU A 25 31.26 -22.19 3.41
C LEU A 25 31.09 -23.62 3.95
N TYR A 26 29.91 -24.23 3.76
CA TYR A 26 29.66 -25.61 4.18
C TYR A 26 30.58 -26.61 3.45
N PHE A 27 30.78 -26.45 2.14
CA PHE A 27 31.60 -27.37 1.35
C PHE A 27 33.10 -27.09 1.43
N SER A 28 33.50 -25.81 1.41
CA SER A 28 34.91 -25.45 1.23
C SER A 28 35.62 -25.04 2.52
N GLN A 29 34.86 -24.75 3.59
CA GLN A 29 35.31 -24.16 4.86
C GLN A 29 36.16 -22.88 4.70
N ASN A 30 36.23 -22.31 3.50
CA ASN A 30 37.10 -21.22 3.15
C ASN A 30 36.25 -20.02 2.71
N TRP A 31 36.48 -18.88 3.35
CA TRP A 31 35.71 -17.65 3.13
C TRP A 31 35.93 -17.02 1.75
N VAL A 32 36.94 -17.46 1.00
CA VAL A 32 37.28 -16.93 -0.33
C VAL A 32 36.34 -17.46 -1.42
N TYR A 33 35.90 -18.72 -1.34
CA TYR A 33 35.06 -19.34 -2.38
C TYR A 33 33.69 -18.68 -2.59
N PRO A 34 32.99 -18.16 -1.55
CA PRO A 34 31.80 -17.35 -1.76
C PRO A 34 32.01 -16.20 -2.76
N TYR A 35 33.17 -15.54 -2.73
CA TYR A 35 33.48 -14.44 -3.66
C TYR A 35 33.64 -14.90 -5.10
N TYR A 36 34.33 -16.03 -5.33
CA TYR A 36 34.44 -16.60 -6.68
C TYR A 36 33.09 -17.04 -7.23
N LEU A 37 32.24 -17.62 -6.38
CA LEU A 37 30.91 -18.06 -6.77
C LEU A 37 30.00 -16.86 -7.09
N GLN A 38 30.13 -15.76 -6.33
CA GLN A 38 29.43 -14.51 -6.62
C GLN A 38 29.86 -13.90 -7.96
N ILE A 39 31.16 -13.90 -8.29
CA ILE A 39 31.67 -13.44 -9.59
C ILE A 39 31.05 -14.28 -10.72
N LEU A 40 31.02 -15.61 -10.56
CA LEU A 40 30.44 -16.52 -11.54
C LEU A 40 28.94 -16.25 -11.77
N LEU A 41 28.18 -15.97 -10.71
CA LEU A 41 26.75 -15.63 -10.80
C LEU A 41 26.47 -14.26 -11.43
N LEU A 42 27.44 -13.34 -11.43
CA LEU A 42 27.31 -12.03 -12.09
C LEU A 42 27.51 -12.10 -13.61
N ILE A 43 28.22 -13.12 -14.12
CA ILE A 43 28.48 -13.27 -15.56
C ILE A 43 27.17 -13.37 -16.37
N PRO A 44 26.18 -14.20 -16.01
CA PRO A 44 24.88 -14.23 -16.69
C PRO A 44 24.16 -12.87 -16.68
N CYS A 45 24.20 -12.14 -15.56
CA CYS A 45 23.58 -10.81 -15.47
C CYS A 45 24.23 -9.83 -16.43
N PHE A 46 25.56 -9.85 -16.52
CA PHE A 46 26.30 -9.04 -17.48
C PHE A 46 25.97 -9.42 -18.92
N LEU A 47 25.92 -10.71 -19.24
CA LEU A 47 25.57 -11.18 -20.59
C LEU A 47 24.14 -10.77 -20.99
N VAL A 48 23.17 -10.94 -20.09
CA VAL A 48 21.77 -10.49 -20.33
C VAL A 48 21.73 -8.98 -20.58
N TYR A 49 22.46 -8.20 -19.78
CA TYR A 49 22.55 -6.75 -19.97
C TYR A 49 23.20 -6.39 -21.31
N SER A 50 24.33 -6.99 -21.67
CA SER A 50 25.04 -6.74 -22.92
C SER A 50 24.26 -7.18 -24.17
N LEU A 51 23.39 -8.17 -24.05
CA LEU A 51 22.55 -8.66 -25.14
C LEU A 51 21.18 -7.95 -25.20
N SER A 52 20.88 -7.06 -24.25
CA SER A 52 19.64 -6.29 -24.24
C SER A 52 19.70 -5.16 -25.27
N ASP A 53 18.67 -5.10 -26.12
CA ASP A 53 18.59 -4.11 -27.21
C ASP A 53 18.42 -2.68 -26.63
N GLU A 54 19.29 -1.74 -27.03
CA GLU A 54 19.26 -0.32 -26.60
C GLU A 54 17.90 0.34 -26.85
N LYS A 55 17.14 -0.16 -27.83
CA LYS A 55 15.79 0.33 -28.16
C LYS A 55 14.75 0.04 -27.08
N MET A 56 14.96 -0.99 -26.25
CA MET A 56 14.10 -1.24 -25.08
C MET A 56 14.47 -0.39 -23.86
N LEU A 57 15.71 0.12 -23.81
CA LEU A 57 16.23 0.95 -22.72
C LEU A 57 16.00 2.45 -22.94
N SER A 58 15.92 2.87 -24.20
CA SER A 58 15.66 4.26 -24.58
C SER A 58 14.17 4.60 -24.47
N THR A 59 13.70 4.86 -23.25
CA THR A 59 12.51 5.71 -23.10
C THR A 59 12.88 7.08 -23.65
N GLN A 60 12.29 7.46 -24.79
CA GLN A 60 12.54 8.72 -25.50
C GLN A 60 12.71 9.89 -24.52
N TYR A 61 13.96 10.31 -24.30
CA TYR A 61 14.25 11.67 -23.90
C TYR A 61 13.92 12.51 -25.13
N GLN A 62 12.72 13.12 -25.18
CA GLN A 62 12.51 14.20 -26.12
C GLN A 62 13.53 15.28 -25.74
N GLU A 63 14.60 15.39 -26.51
CA GLU A 63 15.38 16.62 -26.59
C GLU A 63 14.39 17.73 -26.93
N LYS A 64 13.96 18.48 -25.92
CA LYS A 64 13.49 19.84 -26.15
C LYS A 64 14.71 20.61 -26.61
N THR A 65 14.83 20.71 -27.92
CA THR A 65 15.73 21.60 -28.63
C THR A 65 15.50 23.03 -28.13
N ASP A 66 16.57 23.62 -27.62
CA ASP A 66 16.85 25.05 -27.45
C ASP A 66 15.66 25.98 -27.14
N GLU A 67 15.38 26.18 -25.85
CA GLU A 67 15.20 27.53 -25.27
C GLU A 67 15.27 27.43 -23.73
N GLN A 68 16.24 28.15 -23.15
CA GLN A 68 16.59 28.22 -21.71
C GLN A 68 17.31 26.97 -21.14
N ARG A 69 18.63 26.88 -21.37
CA ARG A 69 19.55 26.20 -20.43
C ARG A 69 19.55 26.99 -19.12
N GLU A 70 18.56 26.78 -18.27
CA GLU A 70 18.73 27.09 -16.85
C GLU A 70 19.98 26.36 -16.36
N ASP A 71 20.86 27.06 -15.63
CA ASP A 71 22.07 26.45 -15.09
C ASP A 71 21.67 25.22 -14.27
N PHE A 72 22.33 24.08 -14.54
CA PHE A 72 22.09 22.83 -13.84
C PHE A 72 22.11 23.03 -12.31
N LYS A 73 22.98 23.91 -11.82
CA LYS A 73 23.02 24.28 -10.40
C LYS A 73 21.69 24.86 -9.94
N THR A 74 21.11 25.80 -10.69
CA THR A 74 19.83 26.45 -10.37
C THR A 74 18.70 25.43 -10.33
N ILE A 75 18.59 24.55 -11.33
CA ILE A 75 17.59 23.47 -11.37
C ILE A 75 17.78 22.52 -10.17
N PHE A 76 19.03 22.14 -9.88
CA PHE A 76 19.34 21.25 -8.76
C PHE A 76 18.98 21.88 -7.41
N LEU A 77 19.42 23.12 -7.15
CA LEU A 77 19.11 23.88 -5.94
C LEU A 77 17.60 24.11 -5.77
N GLN A 78 16.88 24.36 -6.87
CA GLN A 78 15.44 24.53 -6.87
C GLN A 78 14.72 23.22 -6.53
N ASN A 79 15.13 22.10 -7.14
CA ASN A 79 14.60 20.78 -6.82
C ASN A 79 14.86 20.42 -5.35
N LEU A 80 16.09 20.67 -4.87
CA LEU A 80 16.48 20.42 -3.49
C LEU A 80 15.63 21.26 -2.53
N LYS A 81 15.47 22.56 -2.81
CA LYS A 81 14.57 23.44 -2.05
C LYS A 81 13.13 22.90 -2.07
N THR A 82 12.63 22.44 -3.21
CA THR A 82 11.27 21.90 -3.35
C THR A 82 11.08 20.65 -2.49
N PHE A 83 12.02 19.71 -2.53
CA PHE A 83 11.96 18.48 -1.77
C PHE A 83 12.04 18.73 -0.27
N PHE A 84 12.99 19.55 0.19
CA PHE A 84 13.13 19.90 1.60
C PHE A 84 12.01 20.80 2.13
N SER A 85 11.33 21.55 1.25
CA SER A 85 10.14 22.32 1.64
C SER A 85 8.89 21.45 1.78
N ASN A 86 8.91 20.21 1.27
CA ASN A 86 7.79 19.29 1.40
C ASN A 86 7.94 18.42 2.66
N PRO A 87 7.17 18.67 3.73
CA PRO A 87 7.34 17.97 5.00
C PRO A 87 7.00 16.48 4.89
N ILE A 88 6.03 16.11 4.04
CA ILE A 88 5.66 14.70 3.85
C ILE A 88 6.83 13.93 3.23
N PHE A 89 7.51 14.52 2.25
CA PHE A 89 8.71 13.94 1.66
C PHE A 89 9.82 13.78 2.70
N VAL A 90 10.17 14.85 3.42
CA VAL A 90 11.28 14.86 4.38
C VAL A 90 11.04 13.86 5.52
N PHE A 91 9.85 13.87 6.14
CA PHE A 91 9.56 12.96 7.25
C PHE A 91 9.47 11.49 6.79
N SER A 92 8.93 11.23 5.59
CA SER A 92 8.92 9.86 5.05
C SER A 92 10.33 9.37 4.73
N MET A 93 11.18 10.24 4.17
CA MET A 93 12.59 9.95 3.89
C MET A 93 13.35 9.66 5.19
N LEU A 94 13.22 10.50 6.22
CA LEU A 94 13.84 10.28 7.53
C LEU A 94 13.32 9.01 8.21
N SER A 95 12.02 8.71 8.09
CA SER A 95 11.44 7.46 8.58
C SER A 95 12.08 6.23 7.89
N LEU A 96 12.27 6.27 6.57
CA LEU A 96 12.96 5.20 5.83
C LEU A 96 14.43 5.11 6.21
N SER A 97 15.12 6.24 6.36
CA SER A 97 16.51 6.26 6.83
C SER A 97 16.65 5.61 8.22
N SER A 98 15.76 5.92 9.17
CA SER A 98 15.75 5.27 10.49
C SER A 98 15.44 3.77 10.40
N LEU A 99 14.51 3.37 9.53
CA LEU A 99 14.20 1.96 9.29
C LEU A 99 15.44 1.21 8.77
N PHE A 100 16.11 1.75 7.74
CA PHE A 100 17.32 1.14 7.18
C PHE A 100 18.51 1.19 8.14
N PHE A 101 18.58 2.19 9.01
CA PHE A 101 19.55 2.19 10.12
C PHE A 101 19.38 0.95 11.00
N VAL A 102 18.14 0.66 11.42
CA VAL A 102 17.84 -0.48 12.29
C VAL A 102 18.12 -1.80 11.55
N VAL A 103 17.62 -1.95 10.33
CA VAL A 103 17.82 -3.18 9.54
C VAL A 103 19.31 -3.43 9.30
N THR A 104 20.09 -2.40 8.96
CA THR A 104 21.53 -2.53 8.74
C THR A 104 22.27 -2.85 10.03
N GLY A 105 21.93 -2.18 11.14
CA GLY A 105 22.50 -2.48 12.45
C GLY A 105 22.26 -3.93 12.87
N VAL A 106 21.02 -4.41 12.69
CA VAL A 106 20.65 -5.82 12.93
C VAL A 106 21.45 -6.73 12.01
N GLN A 107 21.51 -6.44 10.71
CA GLN A 107 22.22 -7.25 9.72
C GLN A 107 23.70 -7.47 10.08
N PHE A 108 24.37 -6.45 10.62
CA PHE A 108 25.78 -6.53 11.00
C PHE A 108 26.00 -7.19 12.37
N TRP A 109 25.15 -6.89 13.36
CA TRP A 109 25.50 -7.16 14.76
C TRP A 109 24.60 -8.18 15.48
N ILE A 110 23.49 -8.62 14.88
CA ILE A 110 22.54 -9.49 15.59
C ILE A 110 23.13 -10.86 15.91
N THR A 111 23.92 -11.45 15.02
CA THR A 111 24.54 -12.76 15.24
C THR A 111 25.55 -12.70 16.40
N ASP A 112 26.35 -11.64 16.45
CA ASP A 112 27.27 -11.38 17.57
C ASP A 112 26.52 -11.08 18.86
N TYR A 113 25.41 -10.36 18.81
CA TYR A 113 24.54 -10.13 19.96
C TYR A 113 24.01 -11.46 20.52
N LEU A 114 23.43 -12.32 19.68
CA LEU A 114 22.91 -13.62 20.09
C LEU A 114 23.99 -14.54 20.67
N ARG A 115 25.21 -14.49 20.13
CA ARG A 115 26.34 -15.33 20.58
C ARG A 115 27.01 -14.80 21.84
N ASN A 116 27.32 -13.52 21.89
CA ASN A 116 28.17 -12.95 22.94
C ASN A 116 27.35 -12.44 24.14
N VAL A 117 26.12 -11.99 23.90
CA VAL A 117 25.23 -11.46 24.96
C VAL A 117 24.28 -12.54 25.48
N LEU A 118 23.64 -13.31 24.57
CA LEU A 118 22.70 -14.36 24.94
C LEU A 118 23.33 -15.76 25.01
N LEU A 119 24.62 -15.88 24.72
CA LEU A 119 25.40 -17.13 24.83
C LEU A 119 24.79 -18.28 24.02
N MET A 120 24.12 -17.98 22.90
CA MET A 120 23.50 -19.00 22.06
C MET A 120 24.55 -19.77 21.24
N PRO A 121 24.36 -21.09 21.03
CA PRO A 121 25.26 -21.89 20.21
C PRO A 121 25.34 -21.38 18.78
N HIS A 122 26.55 -21.41 18.19
CA HIS A 122 26.83 -20.92 16.84
C HIS A 122 25.84 -21.48 15.81
N GLU A 123 25.65 -22.80 15.77
CA GLU A 123 24.74 -23.42 14.80
C GLU A 123 23.30 -22.89 14.89
N VAL A 124 22.79 -22.70 16.11
CA VAL A 124 21.41 -22.24 16.32
C VAL A 124 21.26 -20.81 15.83
N VAL A 125 22.24 -19.94 16.14
CA VAL A 125 22.23 -18.53 15.73
C VAL A 125 22.22 -18.40 14.22
N PHE A 126 23.14 -19.05 13.52
CA PHE A 126 23.24 -18.91 12.06
C PHE A 126 22.06 -19.53 11.32
N LYS A 127 21.58 -20.73 11.73
CA LYS A 127 20.41 -21.37 11.13
C LYS A 127 19.15 -20.51 11.33
N SER A 128 18.93 -20.02 12.55
CA SER A 128 17.75 -19.20 12.88
C SER A 128 17.80 -17.85 12.16
N PHE A 129 18.95 -17.17 12.16
CA PHE A 129 19.11 -15.90 11.46
C PHE A 129 18.90 -16.04 9.95
N LEU A 130 19.38 -17.12 9.33
CA LEU A 130 19.14 -17.38 7.90
C LEU A 130 17.64 -17.56 7.61
N ILE A 131 16.92 -18.33 8.44
CA ILE A 131 15.46 -18.51 8.28
C ILE A 131 14.71 -17.20 8.48
N ILE A 132 15.08 -16.41 9.50
CA ILE A 132 14.41 -15.16 9.84
C ILE A 132 14.66 -14.09 8.78
N SER A 133 15.91 -13.88 8.38
CA SER A 133 16.29 -12.89 7.35
C SER A 133 15.70 -13.22 5.97
N LEU A 134 15.39 -14.50 5.72
CA LEU A 134 14.66 -14.95 4.54
C LEU A 134 13.16 -14.67 4.65
N THR A 135 12.54 -15.20 5.69
CA THR A 135 11.08 -15.27 5.75
C THR A 135 10.44 -13.94 6.14
N ALA A 136 10.99 -13.24 7.14
CA ALA A 136 10.35 -12.05 7.69
C ALA A 136 10.29 -10.89 6.68
N PRO A 137 11.40 -10.43 6.06
CA PRO A 137 11.34 -9.29 5.15
C PRO A 137 10.53 -9.56 3.89
N LEU A 138 10.68 -10.76 3.29
CA LEU A 138 9.96 -11.12 2.06
C LEU A 138 8.45 -11.19 2.27
N THR A 139 8.02 -11.89 3.31
CA THR A 139 6.59 -11.99 3.62
C THR A 139 6.04 -10.64 4.08
N GLY A 140 6.82 -9.84 4.81
CA GLY A 140 6.47 -8.47 5.18
C GLY A 140 6.20 -7.60 3.96
N VAL A 141 7.18 -7.43 3.07
CA VAL A 141 7.04 -6.60 1.85
C VAL A 141 5.86 -7.06 0.98
N TYR A 142 5.70 -8.38 0.80
CA TYR A 142 4.62 -8.93 -0.01
C TYR A 142 3.25 -8.68 0.61
N LEU A 143 3.05 -9.05 1.89
CA LEU A 143 1.76 -8.88 2.57
C LEU A 143 1.44 -7.41 2.81
N GLY A 144 2.42 -6.58 3.19
CA GLY A 144 2.24 -5.13 3.34
C GLY A 144 1.83 -4.46 2.03
N GLY A 145 2.44 -4.86 0.91
CA GLY A 145 2.04 -4.39 -0.42
C GLY A 145 0.61 -4.80 -0.82
N LEU A 146 0.14 -5.98 -0.40
CA LEU A 146 -1.23 -6.46 -0.62
C LEU A 146 -2.23 -5.71 0.26
N VAL A 147 -1.95 -5.58 1.55
CA VAL A 147 -2.77 -4.82 2.50
C VAL A 147 -2.95 -3.39 1.98
N LEU A 148 -1.85 -2.73 1.61
CA LEU A 148 -1.87 -1.38 1.06
C LEU A 148 -2.79 -1.26 -0.17
N GLN A 149 -2.77 -2.23 -1.07
CA GLN A 149 -3.62 -2.20 -2.27
C GLN A 149 -5.11 -2.35 -1.96
N ASN A 150 -5.45 -3.22 -1.02
CA ASN A 150 -6.83 -3.41 -0.59
C ASN A 150 -7.42 -2.12 0.02
N PHE A 151 -6.57 -1.23 0.54
CA PHE A 151 -6.97 0.07 1.09
C PHE A 151 -6.73 1.26 0.14
N GLY A 152 -6.75 1.01 -1.17
CA GLY A 152 -6.68 2.06 -2.20
C GLY A 152 -5.28 2.42 -2.67
N GLY A 153 -4.28 1.62 -2.32
CA GLY A 153 -2.89 1.84 -2.72
C GLY A 153 -2.22 2.98 -1.96
N TYR A 154 -1.05 3.42 -2.46
CA TYR A 154 -0.26 4.48 -1.84
C TYR A 154 -0.89 5.87 -1.90
N ASP A 155 -1.84 6.10 -2.82
CA ASP A 155 -2.62 7.34 -2.91
C ASP A 155 -3.80 7.36 -1.91
N GLY A 156 -4.10 6.21 -1.28
CA GLY A 156 -5.17 6.08 -0.30
C GLY A 156 -4.97 6.94 0.94
N SER A 157 -6.07 7.46 1.50
CA SER A 157 -6.05 8.19 2.76
C SER A 157 -5.61 7.33 3.94
N MET A 158 -5.80 6.01 3.85
CA MET A 158 -5.39 5.04 4.88
C MET A 158 -3.96 4.55 4.77
N ALA A 159 -3.28 4.75 3.62
CA ALA A 159 -1.92 4.27 3.39
C ALA A 159 -0.94 4.69 4.51
N ILE A 160 -1.02 5.97 4.91
CA ILE A 160 -0.11 6.53 5.92
C ILE A 160 -0.42 6.02 7.34
N LYS A 161 -1.69 5.69 7.62
CA LYS A 161 -2.10 5.12 8.91
C LYS A 161 -1.67 3.67 9.03
N ILE A 162 -1.80 2.90 7.94
CA ILE A 162 -1.29 1.53 7.85
C ILE A 162 0.23 1.53 8.06
N ALA A 163 0.95 2.40 7.34
CA ALA A 163 2.40 2.54 7.49
C ALA A 163 2.82 2.85 8.93
N ALA A 164 2.14 3.78 9.62
CA ALA A 164 2.45 4.10 11.00
C ALA A 164 2.09 2.98 11.99
N PHE A 165 1.01 2.23 11.74
CA PHE A 165 0.64 1.08 12.55
C PHE A 165 1.69 -0.04 12.43
N GLU A 166 2.14 -0.34 11.21
CA GLU A 166 3.21 -1.33 10.98
C GLU A 166 4.54 -0.87 11.57
N ALA A 167 4.89 0.41 11.41
CA ALA A 167 6.07 0.99 12.05
C ALA A 167 5.99 0.89 13.59
N LEU A 168 4.82 1.10 14.20
CA LEU A 168 4.61 0.94 15.64
C LEU A 168 4.87 -0.49 16.09
N LEU A 169 4.31 -1.48 15.38
CA LEU A 169 4.53 -2.89 15.69
C LEU A 169 6.00 -3.28 15.54
N ALA A 170 6.68 -2.76 14.53
CA ALA A 170 8.12 -2.96 14.35
C ALA A 170 8.92 -2.36 15.53
N SER A 171 8.68 -1.10 15.91
CA SER A 171 9.39 -0.43 17.00
C SER A 171 9.16 -1.10 18.36
N ILE A 172 7.91 -1.53 18.66
CA ILE A 172 7.60 -2.29 19.87
C ILE A 172 8.36 -3.62 19.87
N SER A 173 8.34 -4.35 18.75
CA SER A 173 9.06 -5.63 18.63
C SER A 173 10.57 -5.45 18.83
N GLY A 174 11.15 -4.40 18.24
CA GLY A 174 12.56 -4.03 18.43
C GLY A 174 12.89 -3.74 19.89
N ALA A 175 12.02 -3.02 20.61
CA ALA A 175 12.23 -2.68 22.02
C ALA A 175 12.35 -3.89 22.96
N PHE A 176 11.67 -5.00 22.62
CA PHE A 176 11.75 -6.23 23.41
C PHE A 176 13.08 -6.97 23.24
N ILE A 177 13.76 -6.85 22.09
CA ILE A 177 15.02 -7.56 21.81
C ILE A 177 16.07 -7.32 22.90
N PRO A 178 16.48 -6.08 23.23
CA PRO A 178 17.51 -5.85 24.25
C PRO A 178 17.03 -6.13 25.69
N ALA A 179 15.71 -6.14 25.93
CA ALA A 179 15.11 -6.32 27.25
C ALA A 179 15.02 -7.79 27.68
N LEU A 180 15.01 -8.71 26.72
CA LEU A 180 14.85 -10.15 26.98
C LEU A 180 16.19 -10.84 27.21
N ASN A 181 16.15 -11.96 27.96
CA ASN A 181 17.30 -12.82 28.21
C ASN A 181 17.19 -14.16 27.49
N ASP A 182 15.97 -14.54 27.09
CA ASP A 182 15.70 -15.80 26.42
C ASP A 182 15.88 -15.66 24.90
N GLY A 183 16.76 -16.49 24.35
CA GLY A 183 17.11 -16.45 22.93
C GLY A 183 15.94 -16.77 21.99
N ALA A 184 15.01 -17.64 22.37
CA ALA A 184 13.87 -18.00 21.52
C ALA A 184 12.89 -16.83 21.39
N PHE A 185 12.59 -16.14 22.50
CA PHE A 185 11.76 -14.93 22.43
C PHE A 185 12.46 -13.81 21.66
N VAL A 186 13.78 -13.63 21.82
CA VAL A 186 14.54 -12.66 21.03
C VAL A 186 14.45 -12.94 19.53
N LEU A 187 14.59 -14.21 19.11
CA LEU A 187 14.43 -14.61 17.71
C LEU A 187 13.01 -14.37 17.18
N LEU A 188 11.98 -14.60 18.00
CA LEU A 188 10.58 -14.31 17.66
C LEU A 188 10.36 -12.80 17.44
N PHE A 189 10.83 -11.95 18.36
CA PHE A 189 10.71 -10.50 18.22
C PHE A 189 11.58 -9.94 17.10
N LEU A 190 12.72 -10.55 16.82
CA LEU A 190 13.53 -10.25 15.64
C LEU A 190 12.76 -10.53 14.34
N TRP A 191 12.03 -11.65 14.27
CA TRP A 191 11.17 -11.96 13.13
C TRP A 191 10.08 -10.89 12.97
N PHE A 192 9.38 -10.52 14.04
CA PHE A 192 8.35 -9.48 13.98
C PHE A 192 8.91 -8.11 13.60
N LEU A 193 10.06 -7.72 14.14
CA LEU A 193 10.74 -6.48 13.78
C LEU A 193 10.99 -6.40 12.27
N LEU A 194 11.56 -7.45 11.68
CA LEU A 194 11.88 -7.49 10.25
C LEU A 194 10.63 -7.62 9.38
N PHE A 195 9.62 -8.36 9.83
CA PHE A 195 8.35 -8.52 9.13
C PHE A 195 7.59 -7.20 9.03
N PHE A 196 7.33 -6.55 10.15
CA PHE A 196 6.59 -5.29 10.18
C PHE A 196 7.42 -4.14 9.60
N GLY A 197 8.74 -4.14 9.79
CA GLY A 197 9.65 -3.23 9.11
C GLY A 197 9.55 -3.37 7.59
N GLY A 198 9.66 -4.59 7.07
CA GLY A 198 9.51 -4.85 5.62
C GLY A 198 8.14 -4.48 5.08
N SER A 199 7.08 -4.76 5.83
CA SER A 199 5.69 -4.43 5.48
C SER A 199 5.45 -2.93 5.30
N ALA A 200 6.07 -2.11 6.16
CA ALA A 200 5.90 -0.66 6.13
C ALA A 200 6.57 0.02 4.93
N VAL A 201 7.65 -0.59 4.38
CA VAL A 201 8.49 0.01 3.33
C VAL A 201 7.69 0.38 2.06
N PRO A 202 6.89 -0.50 1.43
CA PRO A 202 6.06 -0.15 0.27
C PRO A 202 5.14 1.05 0.51
N ALA A 203 4.54 1.15 1.70
CA ALA A 203 3.62 2.23 2.03
C ALA A 203 4.36 3.56 2.22
N ILE A 204 5.42 3.59 3.02
CA ILE A 204 6.20 4.81 3.28
C ILE A 204 6.87 5.30 2.00
N MET A 205 7.49 4.42 1.21
CA MET A 205 8.12 4.78 -0.05
C MET A 205 7.11 5.26 -1.10
N GLY A 206 5.94 4.60 -1.18
CA GLY A 206 4.84 5.05 -2.05
C GLY A 206 4.38 6.46 -1.69
N ILE A 207 4.10 6.73 -0.41
CA ILE A 207 3.70 8.06 0.08
C ILE A 207 4.77 9.11 -0.24
N MET A 208 6.03 8.81 0.03
CA MET A 208 7.16 9.69 -0.25
C MET A 208 7.22 10.08 -1.73
N ILE A 209 7.19 9.11 -2.65
CA ILE A 209 7.28 9.36 -4.09
C ILE A 209 6.04 10.10 -4.60
N THR A 210 4.84 9.74 -4.13
CA THR A 210 3.59 10.40 -4.56
C THR A 210 3.50 11.86 -4.12
N SER A 211 4.20 12.23 -3.04
CA SER A 211 4.25 13.61 -2.55
C SER A 211 5.02 14.57 -3.46
N ILE A 212 5.79 14.06 -4.41
CA ILE A 212 6.59 14.85 -5.36
C ILE A 212 5.86 14.95 -6.72
N PRO A 213 5.93 16.11 -7.41
CA PRO A 213 5.44 16.26 -8.79
C PRO A 213 6.03 15.20 -9.72
N ARG A 214 5.25 14.71 -10.69
CA ARG A 214 5.59 13.52 -11.51
C ARG A 214 6.94 13.68 -12.22
N GLU A 215 7.22 14.88 -12.68
CA GLU A 215 8.40 15.28 -13.44
C GLU A 215 9.68 15.22 -12.59
N GLN A 216 9.54 15.39 -11.27
CA GLN A 216 10.66 15.47 -10.32
C GLN A 216 10.81 14.19 -9.46
N ARG A 217 9.91 13.20 -9.61
CA ARG A 217 9.92 11.96 -8.81
C ARG A 217 11.22 11.17 -8.94
N SER A 218 11.82 11.12 -10.12
CA SER A 218 13.09 10.42 -10.34
C SER A 218 14.21 11.05 -9.49
N SER A 219 14.39 12.37 -9.61
CA SER A 219 15.38 13.12 -8.83
C SER A 219 15.12 13.05 -7.32
N GLY A 220 13.85 13.15 -6.91
CA GLY A 220 13.46 13.03 -5.50
C GLY A 220 13.70 11.62 -4.94
N ASN A 221 13.45 10.58 -5.73
CA ASN A 221 13.75 9.20 -5.34
C ASN A 221 15.26 8.99 -5.16
N SER A 222 16.08 9.46 -6.09
CA SER A 222 17.55 9.39 -5.97
C SER A 222 18.08 10.15 -4.76
N LEU A 223 17.54 11.35 -4.49
CA LEU A 223 17.89 12.12 -3.30
C LEU A 223 17.50 11.36 -2.02
N SER A 224 16.30 10.78 -1.98
CA SER A 224 15.86 10.01 -0.82
C SER A 224 16.77 8.81 -0.54
N HIS A 225 17.23 8.11 -1.58
CA HIS A 225 18.18 7.02 -1.43
C HIS A 225 19.54 7.51 -0.92
N LEU A 226 20.05 8.65 -1.40
CA LEU A 226 21.28 9.25 -0.86
C LEU A 226 21.18 9.46 0.66
N PHE A 227 20.05 9.97 1.17
CA PHE A 227 19.85 10.14 2.61
C PHE A 227 19.62 8.83 3.36
N GLN A 228 19.04 7.81 2.73
CA GLN A 228 18.96 6.47 3.32
C GLN A 228 20.35 5.85 3.46
N GLU A 229 21.25 6.05 2.50
CA GLU A 229 22.64 5.64 2.59
C GLU A 229 23.41 6.41 3.68
N LEU A 230 23.34 7.74 3.64
CA LEU A 230 24.10 8.61 4.55
C LEU A 230 23.63 8.54 6.01
N LEU A 231 22.32 8.41 6.25
CA LEU A 231 21.74 8.44 7.60
C LEU A 231 21.31 7.06 8.10
N GLY A 232 21.10 6.11 7.20
CA GLY A 232 20.68 4.75 7.52
C GLY A 232 21.84 3.78 7.46
N TYR A 233 22.22 3.36 6.25
CA TYR A 233 23.15 2.27 6.01
C TYR A 233 24.57 2.55 6.55
N LEU A 234 25.15 3.69 6.20
CA LEU A 234 26.54 4.03 6.55
C LEU A 234 26.78 4.14 8.08
N PRO A 235 26.00 4.92 8.85
CA PRO A 235 26.30 5.13 10.25
C PRO A 235 25.89 3.96 11.15
N ALA A 236 24.97 3.08 10.73
CA ALA A 236 24.42 2.04 11.59
C ALA A 236 25.47 1.08 12.18
N PRO A 237 26.36 0.45 11.38
CA PRO A 237 27.36 -0.44 11.93
C PRO A 237 28.38 0.28 12.82
N ILE A 238 28.77 1.50 12.43
CA ILE A 238 29.78 2.31 13.11
C ILE A 238 29.27 2.74 14.49
N LEU A 239 28.07 3.31 14.55
CA LEU A 239 27.50 3.79 15.81
C LEU A 239 27.16 2.64 16.75
N TYR A 240 26.66 1.52 16.23
CA TYR A 240 26.45 0.32 17.06
C TYR A 240 27.77 -0.16 17.66
N GLY A 241 28.80 -0.35 16.83
CA GLY A 241 30.11 -0.84 17.28
C GLY A 241 30.75 0.10 18.30
N TYR A 242 30.65 1.42 18.09
CA TYR A 242 31.15 2.43 19.02
C TYR A 242 30.42 2.38 20.39
N VAL A 243 29.09 2.31 20.38
CA VAL A 243 28.29 2.21 21.62
C VAL A 243 28.59 0.90 22.34
N GLN A 244 28.72 -0.21 21.60
CA GLN A 244 29.08 -1.50 22.17
C GLN A 244 30.46 -1.46 22.82
N GLN A 245 31.48 -0.92 22.14
CA GLN A 245 32.84 -0.82 22.65
C GLN A 245 32.94 0.04 23.90
N SER A 246 32.23 1.17 23.95
CA SER A 246 32.29 2.12 25.07
C SER A 246 31.55 1.67 26.34
N THR A 247 30.60 0.75 26.24
CA THR A 247 29.70 0.38 27.36
C THR A 247 29.93 -1.01 27.95
N GLY A 248 30.86 -1.79 27.41
CA GLY A 248 31.14 -3.14 27.91
C GLY A 248 31.68 -4.13 26.87
N GLY A 249 31.98 -3.68 25.65
CA GLY A 249 32.50 -4.55 24.59
C GLY A 249 31.46 -5.56 24.10
N SER A 250 31.92 -6.75 23.72
CA SER A 250 31.10 -7.75 23.02
C SER A 250 29.87 -8.24 23.79
N THR A 251 29.85 -8.13 25.12
CA THR A 251 28.73 -8.54 25.99
C THR A 251 27.71 -7.42 26.25
N SER A 252 27.96 -6.21 25.74
CA SER A 252 27.08 -5.06 25.96
C SER A 252 25.78 -5.16 25.16
N ARG A 253 24.66 -4.79 25.81
CA ARG A 253 23.33 -4.65 25.21
C ARG A 253 23.07 -3.30 24.57
N TRP A 254 23.92 -2.31 24.84
CA TRP A 254 23.65 -0.91 24.50
C TRP A 254 23.59 -0.64 23.01
N GLY A 255 24.33 -1.41 22.18
CA GLY A 255 24.19 -1.33 20.73
C GLY A 255 22.77 -1.67 20.27
N MET A 256 22.17 -2.73 20.84
CA MET A 256 20.81 -3.14 20.49
C MET A 256 19.75 -2.17 21.04
N ILE A 257 20.01 -1.56 22.21
CA ILE A 257 19.20 -0.47 22.75
C ILE A 257 19.23 0.76 21.82
N LEU A 258 20.40 1.10 21.26
CA LEU A 258 20.53 2.17 20.26
C LEU A 258 19.63 1.90 19.05
N LEU A 259 19.71 0.70 18.46
CA LEU A 259 18.86 0.34 17.31
C LEU A 259 17.37 0.46 17.66
N SER A 260 16.98 -0.06 18.82
CA SER A 260 15.60 0.03 19.30
C SER A 260 15.13 1.48 19.43
N THR A 261 15.99 2.35 19.97
CA THR A 261 15.71 3.78 20.14
C THR A 261 15.55 4.48 18.79
N VAL A 262 16.43 4.21 17.82
CA VAL A 262 16.30 4.75 16.46
C VAL A 262 15.03 4.24 15.76
N GLY A 263 14.59 3.02 16.06
CA GLY A 263 13.30 2.50 15.61
C GLY A 263 12.11 3.38 16.06
N PHE A 264 12.15 3.94 17.27
CA PHE A 264 11.13 4.90 17.71
C PHE A 264 11.25 6.27 17.03
N PHE A 265 12.44 6.69 16.63
CA PHE A 265 12.58 7.89 15.79
C PHE A 265 11.95 7.70 14.40
N GLY A 266 12.08 6.52 13.80
CA GLY A 266 11.36 6.18 12.57
C GLY A 266 9.85 6.33 12.73
N LEU A 267 9.29 5.74 13.79
CA LEU A 267 7.87 5.89 14.15
C LEU A 267 7.49 7.37 14.37
N PHE A 268 8.33 8.13 15.08
CA PHE A 268 8.08 9.55 15.31
C PHE A 268 7.98 10.34 14.01
N TYR A 269 8.88 10.11 13.05
CA TYR A 269 8.84 10.79 11.76
C TYR A 269 7.59 10.43 10.94
N ILE A 270 7.16 9.17 10.90
CA ILE A 270 5.94 8.82 10.16
C ILE A 270 4.68 9.42 10.82
N VAL A 271 4.64 9.54 12.15
CA VAL A 271 3.56 10.25 12.86
C VAL A 271 3.56 11.74 12.53
N LEU A 272 4.72 12.39 12.44
CA LEU A 272 4.82 13.77 11.96
C LEU A 272 4.32 13.92 10.51
N ALA A 273 4.63 12.96 9.64
CA ALA A 273 4.10 12.94 8.28
C ALA A 273 2.56 12.84 8.25
N ILE A 274 1.96 12.02 9.13
CA ILE A 274 0.48 11.95 9.31
C ILE A 274 -0.09 13.30 9.72
N PHE A 275 0.52 13.93 10.72
CA PHE A 275 0.07 15.22 11.22
C PHE A 275 0.07 16.28 10.12
N TRP A 276 1.16 16.36 9.35
CA TRP A 276 1.28 17.30 8.23
C TRP A 276 0.31 16.99 7.09
N LYS A 277 0.16 15.72 6.70
CA LYS A 277 -0.81 15.32 5.68
C LYS A 277 -2.24 15.69 6.10
N SER A 278 -2.60 15.45 7.36
CA SER A 278 -3.92 15.79 7.90
C SER A 278 -4.16 17.29 7.89
N LYS A 279 -3.16 18.10 8.25
CA LYS A 279 -3.22 19.56 8.18
C LYS A 279 -3.42 20.05 6.74
N GLN A 280 -2.71 19.46 5.77
CA GLN A 280 -2.83 19.83 4.37
C GLN A 280 -4.23 19.50 3.81
N THR A 281 -4.78 18.33 4.16
CA THR A 281 -6.16 17.95 3.78
C THR A 281 -7.21 18.88 4.39
N LEU A 282 -7.01 19.36 5.62
CA LEU A 282 -7.91 20.31 6.26
C LEU A 282 -7.87 21.68 5.57
N GLN A 283 -6.68 22.13 5.15
CA GLN A 283 -6.49 23.41 4.47
C GLN A 283 -6.98 23.39 3.01
N SER A 284 -6.94 22.24 2.33
CA SER A 284 -7.48 22.07 0.97
C SER A 284 -9.00 21.91 0.91
N ASN A 285 -9.64 21.71 2.06
CA ASN A 285 -11.09 21.82 2.23
C ASN A 285 -11.43 23.12 2.97
N PRO A 286 -11.20 24.33 2.40
CA PRO A 286 -12.09 25.42 2.78
C PRO A 286 -13.49 24.91 2.42
N SER A 287 -14.43 25.03 3.36
CA SER A 287 -15.86 24.83 3.12
C SER A 287 -16.19 25.11 1.66
N LEU A 288 -16.77 24.14 0.95
CA LEU A 288 -17.48 24.39 -0.31
C LEU A 288 -18.18 25.72 -0.13
N ASP A 289 -17.63 26.73 -0.76
CA ASP A 289 -17.98 28.10 -0.51
C ASP A 289 -19.44 28.19 -0.91
N GLU A 290 -20.31 28.38 0.08
CA GLU A 290 -21.76 28.43 -0.16
C GLU A 290 -22.08 29.48 -1.22
N SER A 291 -21.16 30.46 -1.41
CA SER A 291 -21.17 31.45 -2.49
C SER A 291 -20.85 30.87 -3.88
N GLU A 292 -19.88 29.96 -4.04
CA GLU A 292 -19.57 29.33 -5.34
C GLU A 292 -20.67 28.34 -5.76
N LEU A 293 -21.33 27.70 -4.79
CA LEU A 293 -22.56 26.94 -5.02
C LEU A 293 -23.73 27.85 -5.36
N ARG A 294 -23.87 29.02 -4.71
CA ARG A 294 -24.89 30.04 -5.03
C ARG A 294 -24.76 30.61 -6.43
N ASP A 295 -23.53 30.85 -6.88
CA ASP A 295 -23.24 31.45 -8.18
C ASP A 295 -23.35 30.44 -9.33
N ARG A 296 -23.27 29.13 -9.03
CA ARG A 296 -23.48 28.05 -10.00
C ARG A 296 -24.93 27.55 -10.07
N VAL A 297 -25.81 27.97 -9.17
CA VAL A 297 -27.26 27.83 -9.39
C VAL A 297 -27.65 28.92 -10.39
N PRO A 298 -28.18 28.57 -11.58
CA PRO A 298 -28.72 29.57 -12.49
C PRO A 298 -29.72 30.41 -11.72
N GLN A 299 -29.59 31.74 -11.76
CA GLN A 299 -30.67 32.62 -11.35
C GLN A 299 -31.85 32.31 -12.28
N LEU A 300 -32.71 31.38 -11.84
CA LEU A 300 -34.01 31.16 -12.43
C LEU A 300 -34.75 32.47 -12.19
N ASP A 301 -34.87 33.28 -13.25
CA ASP A 301 -35.79 34.39 -13.32
C ASP A 301 -37.17 33.86 -12.92
N ILE A 302 -37.57 34.17 -11.68
CA ILE A 302 -38.90 33.86 -11.19
C ILE A 302 -39.83 34.91 -11.81
N VAL A 303 -40.17 34.70 -13.07
CA VAL A 303 -41.42 35.22 -13.64
C VAL A 303 -42.51 34.24 -13.27
N ASP A 304 -43.13 34.55 -12.14
CA ASP A 304 -44.57 34.46 -11.93
C ASP A 304 -45.26 33.15 -12.34
N LYS A 305 -45.35 32.20 -11.40
CA LYS A 305 -46.57 31.40 -11.15
C LYS A 305 -46.46 30.60 -9.84
N LYS A 306 -47.32 31.02 -8.91
CA LYS A 306 -47.78 30.37 -7.67
C LYS A 306 -47.31 28.93 -7.40
N ASP A 307 -46.59 28.80 -6.29
CA ASP A 307 -46.80 27.82 -5.20
C ASP A 307 -47.10 26.36 -5.59
N THR A 308 -46.09 25.59 -6.01
CA THR A 308 -46.01 24.14 -5.67
C THR A 308 -44.63 23.48 -5.84
N ILE A 309 -43.55 24.23 -6.08
CA ILE A 309 -42.22 23.64 -6.36
C ILE A 309 -41.16 24.32 -5.49
N LYS A 310 -41.10 23.97 -4.20
CA LYS A 310 -39.99 24.40 -3.31
C LYS A 310 -39.40 23.30 -2.43
N ASN A 311 -40.00 22.11 -2.37
CA ASN A 311 -39.51 21.02 -1.52
C ASN A 311 -38.90 19.84 -2.29
N TYR A 312 -39.16 19.70 -3.60
CA TYR A 312 -38.66 18.55 -4.37
C TYR A 312 -37.18 18.66 -4.71
N ASP A 313 -36.72 19.84 -5.15
CA ASP A 313 -35.32 20.05 -5.55
C ASP A 313 -34.34 20.06 -4.38
N LEU A 314 -34.75 20.61 -3.23
CA LEU A 314 -33.88 20.64 -2.04
C LEU A 314 -33.61 19.22 -1.48
N THR A 315 -34.54 18.30 -1.71
CA THR A 315 -34.46 16.91 -1.24
C THR A 315 -33.56 16.07 -2.15
N GLN A 316 -33.58 16.31 -3.47
CA GLN A 316 -32.66 15.68 -4.41
C GLN A 316 -31.20 16.13 -4.19
N ILE A 317 -30.99 17.41 -3.86
CA ILE A 317 -29.67 17.95 -3.55
C ILE A 317 -29.10 17.36 -2.24
N ARG A 318 -29.97 17.12 -1.22
CA ARG A 318 -29.57 16.40 0.00
C ARG A 318 -29.26 14.92 -0.23
N MET A 319 -29.96 14.27 -1.16
CA MET A 319 -29.69 12.87 -1.51
C MET A 319 -28.30 12.70 -2.15
N GLN A 320 -27.93 13.57 -3.10
CA GLN A 320 -26.63 13.51 -3.76
C GLN A 320 -25.44 13.78 -2.82
N THR A 321 -25.60 14.66 -1.84
CA THR A 321 -24.56 14.96 -0.84
C THR A 321 -24.44 13.88 0.26
N SER A 322 -25.53 13.17 0.58
CA SER A 322 -25.49 12.04 1.53
C SER A 322 -24.81 10.78 0.94
N ILE A 323 -25.00 10.53 -0.36
CA ILE A 323 -24.36 9.40 -1.07
C ILE A 323 -22.84 9.60 -1.21
N GLN A 324 -22.37 10.85 -1.31
CA GLN A 324 -20.93 11.14 -1.29
C GLN A 324 -20.29 11.11 0.11
N SER A 325 -21.07 11.17 1.19
CA SER A 325 -20.56 11.21 2.58
C SER A 325 -20.78 9.92 3.39
N GLY A 326 -21.41 8.89 2.81
CA GLY A 326 -21.44 7.54 3.38
C GLY A 326 -22.26 7.39 4.68
N LYS A 327 -23.24 8.24 4.95
CA LYS A 327 -24.17 8.08 6.09
C LYS A 327 -25.53 7.60 5.60
N SER A 328 -26.02 6.49 6.16
CA SER A 328 -27.36 5.95 5.89
C SER A 328 -28.42 6.76 6.65
N ILE A 329 -29.44 7.23 5.93
CA ILE A 329 -30.67 7.73 6.52
C ILE A 329 -31.81 6.91 5.91
N THR A 330 -32.58 6.24 6.76
CA THR A 330 -33.75 5.45 6.35
C THR A 330 -35.00 6.27 6.60
N ILE A 331 -35.77 6.57 5.55
CA ILE A 331 -37.12 7.15 5.66
C ILE A 331 -38.04 6.34 4.72
N PRO A 332 -39.23 5.91 5.17
CA PRO A 332 -40.12 5.06 4.38
C PRO A 332 -40.84 5.89 3.30
N ILE A 333 -40.93 5.34 2.09
CA ILE A 333 -41.68 5.96 0.98
C ILE A 333 -43.06 5.31 0.87
N GLN A 334 -44.09 6.14 0.96
CA GLN A 334 -45.49 5.83 0.64
C GLN A 334 -45.64 5.90 -0.89
N GLN A 335 -46.15 4.83 -1.52
CA GLN A 335 -46.36 4.74 -2.97
C GLN A 335 -47.61 5.52 -3.40
N GLU A 336 -47.50 6.37 -4.43
CA GLU A 336 -48.63 6.64 -5.33
C GLU A 336 -48.21 7.11 -6.75
N GLN A 337 -48.65 6.31 -7.73
CA GLN A 337 -49.07 6.53 -9.13
C GLN A 337 -48.39 7.55 -10.09
N ILE A 338 -47.62 6.99 -11.03
CA ILE A 338 -47.76 6.97 -12.52
C ILE A 338 -48.56 8.11 -13.20
N ASN A 339 -47.89 9.00 -13.97
CA ASN A 339 -47.98 9.16 -15.45
C ASN A 339 -47.49 10.54 -15.93
N ASN A 340 -46.60 10.52 -16.93
CA ASN A 340 -46.60 11.29 -18.19
C ASN A 340 -45.25 11.90 -18.63
N GLU A 341 -44.96 11.61 -19.90
CA GLU A 341 -44.20 12.36 -20.92
C GLU A 341 -42.74 12.72 -20.58
N GLY A 342 -41.71 12.24 -21.28
CA GLY A 342 -41.64 12.04 -22.72
C GLY A 342 -40.74 13.13 -23.33
N GLN A 343 -39.42 13.06 -23.10
CA GLN A 343 -38.35 13.58 -23.97
C GLN A 343 -36.96 13.33 -23.33
N ASN A 344 -35.95 13.10 -24.19
CA ASN A 344 -34.51 12.84 -23.90
C ASN A 344 -34.07 11.39 -23.55
N ALA A 345 -34.38 10.43 -24.43
CA ALA A 345 -33.93 9.03 -24.31
C ALA A 345 -32.44 8.76 -24.66
N ASN A 346 -31.70 9.71 -25.27
CA ASN A 346 -30.34 9.43 -25.76
C ASN A 346 -29.19 9.85 -24.81
N GLN A 347 -29.42 10.71 -23.81
CA GLN A 347 -28.40 11.06 -22.81
C GLN A 347 -28.57 10.29 -21.48
N VAL A 348 -29.80 9.97 -21.10
CA VAL A 348 -30.09 9.20 -19.88
C VAL A 348 -29.63 7.73 -20.03
N SER A 349 -29.76 7.15 -21.23
CA SER A 349 -29.36 5.75 -21.49
C SER A 349 -27.86 5.52 -21.35
N LEU A 350 -27.00 6.50 -21.65
CA LEU A 350 -25.55 6.37 -21.60
C LEU A 350 -25.01 6.49 -20.16
N ILE A 351 -25.59 7.38 -19.36
CA ILE A 351 -25.28 7.54 -17.93
C ILE A 351 -25.73 6.30 -17.16
N HIS A 352 -26.92 5.77 -17.47
CA HIS A 352 -27.44 4.56 -16.83
C HIS A 352 -26.63 3.32 -17.23
N ARG A 353 -26.10 3.25 -18.46
CA ARG A 353 -25.20 2.17 -18.93
C ARG A 353 -23.86 2.17 -18.21
N MET A 354 -23.26 3.36 -17.99
CA MET A 354 -21.99 3.48 -17.25
C MET A 354 -22.14 3.17 -15.77
N GLN A 355 -23.27 3.54 -15.15
CA GLN A 355 -23.54 3.24 -13.73
C GLN A 355 -23.81 1.75 -13.51
N THR A 356 -24.61 1.10 -14.37
CA THR A 356 -24.87 -0.35 -14.27
C THR A 356 -23.61 -1.20 -14.50
N PHE A 357 -22.68 -0.78 -15.35
CA PHE A 357 -21.38 -1.43 -15.51
C PHE A 357 -20.49 -1.33 -14.26
N LYS A 358 -20.44 -0.14 -13.62
CA LYS A 358 -19.65 0.04 -12.38
C LYS A 358 -20.21 -0.75 -11.20
N THR A 359 -21.53 -0.84 -11.06
CA THR A 359 -22.15 -1.66 -10.01
C THR A 359 -21.98 -3.15 -10.29
N ARG A 360 -22.05 -3.60 -11.55
CA ARG A 360 -21.81 -5.00 -11.93
C ARG A 360 -20.37 -5.43 -11.63
N ASP A 361 -19.39 -4.57 -11.90
CA ASP A 361 -17.97 -4.85 -11.61
C ASP A 361 -17.68 -4.83 -10.10
N ALA A 362 -18.36 -3.98 -9.33
CA ALA A 362 -18.28 -3.98 -7.86
C ALA A 362 -18.86 -5.26 -7.23
N TYR A 363 -20.02 -5.74 -7.73
CA TYR A 363 -20.63 -6.99 -7.26
C TYR A 363 -19.85 -8.23 -7.68
N GLN A 364 -19.30 -8.27 -8.91
CA GLN A 364 -18.44 -9.38 -9.35
C GLN A 364 -17.14 -9.46 -8.55
N ARG A 365 -16.58 -8.31 -8.11
CA ARG A 365 -15.40 -8.26 -7.23
C ARG A 365 -15.71 -8.68 -5.80
N GLN A 366 -16.89 -8.34 -5.26
CA GLN A 366 -17.31 -8.83 -3.95
C GLN A 366 -17.59 -10.34 -3.97
N ALA A 367 -18.21 -10.85 -5.04
CA ALA A 367 -18.45 -12.28 -5.21
C ALA A 367 -17.15 -13.09 -5.35
N SER A 368 -16.15 -12.56 -6.08
CA SER A 368 -14.84 -13.22 -6.22
C SER A 368 -14.02 -13.20 -4.93
N VAL A 369 -14.12 -12.15 -4.12
CA VAL A 369 -13.54 -12.08 -2.77
C VAL A 369 -14.22 -13.08 -1.83
N TYR A 370 -15.55 -13.19 -1.87
CA TYR A 370 -16.28 -14.17 -1.07
C TYR A 370 -15.88 -15.61 -1.45
N GLN A 371 -15.76 -15.91 -2.75
CA GLN A 371 -15.27 -17.19 -3.27
C GLN A 371 -13.82 -17.47 -2.90
N ALA A 372 -12.94 -16.47 -2.93
CA ALA A 372 -11.54 -16.61 -2.52
C ALA A 372 -11.42 -16.89 -1.01
N VAL A 373 -12.23 -16.22 -0.17
CA VAL A 373 -12.27 -16.44 1.28
C VAL A 373 -12.86 -17.82 1.61
N THR A 374 -13.90 -18.26 0.89
CA THR A 374 -14.44 -19.63 1.07
C THR A 374 -13.43 -20.68 0.62
N ASN A 375 -12.78 -20.52 -0.53
CA ASN A 375 -11.74 -21.44 -1.00
C ASN A 375 -10.54 -21.48 -0.05
N PHE A 376 -10.15 -20.36 0.55
CA PHE A 376 -9.08 -20.29 1.55
C PHE A 376 -9.48 -20.96 2.88
N SER A 377 -10.76 -20.85 3.28
CA SER A 377 -11.28 -21.56 4.46
C SER A 377 -11.36 -23.08 4.27
N ILE A 378 -11.65 -23.54 3.05
CA ILE A 378 -11.63 -24.96 2.66
C ILE A 378 -10.18 -25.50 2.63
N LEU A 379 -9.22 -24.69 2.18
CA LEU A 379 -7.79 -25.04 2.15
C LEU A 379 -7.18 -25.20 3.56
N LEU A 380 -7.73 -24.51 4.57
CA LEU A 380 -7.25 -24.57 5.97
C LEU A 380 -7.85 -25.70 6.81
N GLY A 381 -8.63 -26.62 6.21
CA GLY A 381 -9.00 -27.88 6.86
C GLY A 381 -9.79 -27.73 8.17
N ARG A 382 -10.64 -26.70 8.30
CA ARG A 382 -11.58 -26.58 9.42
C ARG A 382 -12.98 -27.02 9.01
N GLY A 383 -13.39 -28.18 9.50
CA GLY A 383 -14.78 -28.63 9.44
C GLY A 383 -15.70 -27.72 10.25
N SER A 384 -16.88 -27.46 9.67
CA SER A 384 -18.13 -27.07 10.34
C SER A 384 -18.05 -25.90 11.32
N LEU A 385 -18.28 -24.70 10.81
CA LEU A 385 -18.68 -23.52 11.61
C LEU A 385 -20.10 -23.08 11.22
N ASP A 386 -20.98 -24.05 10.93
CA ASP A 386 -22.35 -23.80 10.47
C ASP A 386 -23.40 -23.69 11.57
N ASN A 387 -23.07 -23.81 12.85
CA ASN A 387 -24.12 -24.00 13.87
C ASN A 387 -24.34 -22.93 14.93
N ASP A 388 -23.59 -21.82 15.02
CA ASP A 388 -23.78 -20.92 16.18
C ASP A 388 -23.82 -19.41 15.94
N LEU A 389 -23.83 -18.89 14.70
CA LEU A 389 -23.91 -17.42 14.51
C LEU A 389 -25.22 -16.86 13.93
N PHE A 390 -26.14 -17.68 13.43
CA PHE A 390 -27.45 -17.18 12.96
C PHE A 390 -28.57 -18.21 13.16
N SER A 391 -28.98 -18.43 14.41
CA SER A 391 -30.29 -19.07 14.65
C SER A 391 -31.40 -18.06 14.31
N ILE A 392 -31.83 -18.04 13.05
CA ILE A 392 -33.06 -17.34 12.63
C ILE A 392 -34.23 -18.06 13.31
N LYS A 393 -34.69 -17.51 14.41
CA LYS A 393 -35.65 -18.16 15.32
C LYS A 393 -37.11 -18.00 14.89
N ASN A 394 -37.39 -17.45 13.71
CA ASN A 394 -38.75 -17.18 13.30
C ASN A 394 -39.04 -17.66 11.86
N ASN A 395 -40.04 -18.53 11.72
CA ASN A 395 -40.47 -19.07 10.43
C ASN A 395 -41.03 -18.00 9.48
N GLN A 396 -41.42 -16.83 9.99
CA GLN A 396 -41.85 -15.68 9.18
C GLN A 396 -40.69 -15.00 8.45
N ASP A 397 -39.53 -14.85 9.09
CA ASP A 397 -38.35 -14.21 8.49
C ASP A 397 -37.76 -15.10 7.40
N ARG A 398 -37.83 -16.42 7.57
CA ARG A 398 -37.45 -17.41 6.54
C ARG A 398 -38.34 -17.32 5.30
N LYS A 399 -39.62 -17.01 5.49
CA LYS A 399 -40.59 -16.84 4.40
C LYS A 399 -40.37 -15.53 3.67
N GLN A 400 -40.11 -14.44 4.39
CA GLN A 400 -39.76 -13.14 3.79
C GLN A 400 -38.47 -13.23 2.97
N ILE A 401 -37.43 -13.91 3.47
CA ILE A 401 -36.19 -14.09 2.70
C ILE A 401 -36.41 -14.92 1.43
N GLN A 402 -37.27 -15.94 1.48
CA GLN A 402 -37.64 -16.72 0.30
C GLN A 402 -38.48 -15.93 -0.71
N ASP A 403 -39.39 -15.07 -0.23
CA ASP A 403 -40.20 -14.21 -1.09
C ASP A 403 -39.33 -13.12 -1.74
N TYR A 404 -38.37 -12.54 -1.01
CA TYR A 404 -37.37 -11.61 -1.56
C TYR A 404 -36.43 -12.28 -2.58
N GLN A 405 -36.01 -13.53 -2.34
CA GLN A 405 -35.22 -14.28 -3.32
C GLN A 405 -36.00 -14.56 -4.61
N LYS A 406 -37.29 -14.92 -4.49
CA LYS A 406 -38.17 -15.11 -5.65
C LYS A 406 -38.40 -13.81 -6.42
N GLU A 407 -38.54 -12.68 -5.73
CA GLU A 407 -38.71 -11.36 -6.35
C GLU A 407 -37.45 -10.92 -7.11
N ILE A 408 -36.26 -11.21 -6.56
CA ILE A 408 -34.97 -10.98 -7.22
C ILE A 408 -34.80 -11.90 -8.43
N GLU A 409 -35.14 -13.19 -8.32
CA GLU A 409 -35.10 -14.12 -9.46
C GLU A 409 -36.09 -13.73 -10.57
N LEU A 410 -37.28 -13.22 -10.23
CA LEU A 410 -38.27 -12.71 -11.19
C LEU A 410 -37.82 -11.41 -11.87
N GLN A 411 -37.17 -10.49 -11.15
CA GLN A 411 -36.60 -9.28 -11.74
C GLN A 411 -35.41 -9.59 -12.65
N VAL A 412 -34.59 -10.57 -12.28
CA VAL A 412 -33.47 -11.05 -13.08
C VAL A 412 -33.99 -11.77 -14.33
N ALA A 413 -34.98 -12.66 -14.21
CA ALA A 413 -35.61 -13.34 -15.34
C ALA A 413 -36.36 -12.37 -16.28
N GLY A 414 -37.08 -11.37 -15.74
CA GLY A 414 -37.72 -10.31 -16.52
C GLY A 414 -36.72 -9.44 -17.29
N GLY A 415 -35.50 -9.25 -16.73
CA GLY A 415 -34.39 -8.60 -17.41
C GLY A 415 -33.80 -9.41 -18.57
N TYR A 416 -33.87 -10.75 -18.52
CA TYR A 416 -33.41 -11.62 -19.61
C TYR A 416 -34.39 -11.67 -20.80
N TYR A 417 -35.70 -11.53 -20.56
CA TYR A 417 -36.70 -11.52 -21.63
C TYR A 417 -36.71 -10.23 -22.46
N LEU A 418 -36.23 -9.10 -21.92
CA LEU A 418 -36.18 -7.82 -22.63
C LEU A 418 -34.95 -7.63 -23.55
N VAL A 419 -34.03 -8.61 -23.60
CA VAL A 419 -32.77 -8.50 -24.36
C VAL A 419 -32.76 -9.34 -25.65
N SER A 420 -33.79 -10.16 -25.95
CA SER A 420 -33.78 -11.02 -27.15
C SER A 420 -34.67 -10.56 -28.34
N GLU A 421 -35.37 -9.43 -28.27
CA GLU A 421 -36.10 -8.89 -29.43
C GLU A 421 -35.43 -7.63 -29.97
N GLY A 422 -34.49 -7.83 -30.90
CA GLY A 422 -33.78 -6.70 -31.51
C GLY A 422 -32.80 -7.08 -32.61
N ARG A 423 -33.35 -7.42 -33.79
CA ARG A 423 -32.73 -7.40 -35.14
C ARG A 423 -31.97 -8.64 -35.62
N TYR A 424 -32.67 -9.47 -36.39
CA TYR A 424 -32.16 -10.05 -37.64
C TYR A 424 -32.71 -9.22 -38.80
N VAL A 425 -31.84 -8.58 -39.59
CA VAL A 425 -32.20 -8.12 -40.94
C VAL A 425 -31.09 -8.60 -41.89
N LYS A 426 -31.49 -9.52 -42.78
CA LYS A 426 -30.75 -9.98 -43.95
C LYS A 426 -30.39 -8.79 -44.85
N LEU A 427 -29.14 -8.75 -45.31
CA LEU A 427 -28.74 -8.05 -46.53
C LEU A 427 -28.50 -9.12 -47.59
N GLU A 428 -29.47 -9.26 -48.51
CA GLU A 428 -29.35 -9.98 -49.79
C GLU A 428 -29.43 -8.93 -50.90
N ASP A 429 -28.40 -8.94 -51.76
CA ASP A 429 -28.28 -8.49 -53.16
C ASP A 429 -28.87 -7.16 -53.64
N GLN A 430 -28.05 -6.37 -54.35
CA GLN A 430 -28.09 -6.35 -55.83
C GLN A 430 -26.97 -5.51 -56.48
N ARG A 431 -26.27 -6.18 -57.41
CA ARG A 431 -25.59 -5.73 -58.64
C ARG A 431 -24.26 -4.98 -58.58
#